data_AF-A0A397UCK1-F1
#
_entry.id   AF-A0A397UCK1-F1
#
_cell.length_a   1.000
_cell.length_b   1.000
_cell.length_c   1.000
_cell.angle_alpha   90.00
_cell.angle_beta   90.00
_cell.angle_gamma   90.00
#
_symmetry.space_group_name_H-M   'P 1'
#
loop_
_entity.id
_entity.type
_entity.pdbx_description
1 polymer ?
#
loop_
_entity_poly.entity_id
_entity_poly.type
_entity_poly.pdbx_seq_one_letter_code
_entity_poly.pdbx_strand_id
1 'polypeptide(L)'
;MFPLPNFVTYYENDEDDSLFKKLFKPRSSHFINIDDLTFYSTWNGEALINFKWNTFGKKYYFAIWIIYLVFSGSFIIVATLSDYISWPCQKILLIITTVLGLWHLFFEIRNATFSYKEYFESLWNYIDLGAIISAIVTSVIWLINGSVSTGAMIFTTLLLELKFIIYLRFIRYFGIYLALILNTKGSVASFLLLFGLIILAFAHSLHLLLRSEIFQDSGTNMFIQPGSAIFATYYMMITGDSTPVSEWVSNEDIIIMALMMFFSFFILTYLMNLFIGILSNLLGDNRDNTLAYLKLKKEILEEIELFYLSPSKKRNYKWFPYTL
;
A
#
# COMPACT_ATOMS: atom_id res chain seq x y z
N MET A 1 4.48 -36.85 2.18
CA MET A 1 3.62 -36.06 1.28
C MET A 1 2.20 -36.33 1.73
N PHE A 2 1.56 -35.38 2.42
CA PHE A 2 0.20 -35.58 2.90
C PHE A 2 -0.75 -35.32 1.72
N PRO A 3 -1.62 -36.27 1.35
CA PRO A 3 -2.50 -36.09 0.22
C PRO A 3 -3.62 -35.13 0.63
N LEU A 4 -3.63 -33.95 0.02
CA LEU A 4 -4.77 -33.02 0.02
C LEU A 4 -5.38 -33.05 -1.38
N PRO A 5 -6.11 -34.13 -1.74
CA PRO A 5 -6.76 -34.23 -3.05
C PRO A 5 -7.64 -33.01 -3.26
N ASN A 6 -7.58 -32.43 -4.47
CA ASN A 6 -8.27 -31.20 -4.92
C ASN A 6 -7.59 -29.87 -4.62
N PHE A 7 -6.71 -29.77 -3.61
CA PHE A 7 -6.01 -28.51 -3.33
C PHE A 7 -4.80 -28.27 -4.23
N VAL A 8 -4.34 -29.35 -4.85
CA VAL A 8 -3.09 -29.39 -5.60
C VAL A 8 -3.32 -29.75 -7.07
N THR A 9 -4.52 -30.19 -7.45
CA THR A 9 -4.83 -30.64 -8.81
C THR A 9 -5.71 -29.63 -9.54
N TYR A 10 -5.32 -29.29 -10.76
CA TYR A 10 -6.21 -28.64 -11.72
C TYR A 10 -6.97 -29.74 -12.45
N TYR A 11 -8.31 -29.73 -12.36
CA TYR A 11 -9.15 -30.67 -13.11
C TYR A 11 -8.94 -30.44 -14.61
N GLU A 12 -8.32 -31.42 -15.28
CA GLU A 12 -8.24 -31.53 -16.74
C GLU A 12 -9.65 -31.81 -17.25
N ASN A 13 -10.34 -30.75 -17.68
CA ASN A 13 -11.38 -30.86 -18.69
C ASN A 13 -11.41 -29.55 -19.47
N ASP A 14 -11.37 -29.69 -20.78
CA ASP A 14 -11.71 -28.74 -21.85
C ASP A 14 -10.56 -28.01 -22.55
N GLU A 15 -10.23 -28.55 -23.72
CA GLU A 15 -9.44 -27.91 -24.78
C GLU A 15 -10.17 -26.70 -25.39
N ASP A 16 -11.48 -26.53 -25.14
CA ASP A 16 -12.38 -25.60 -25.83
C ASP A 16 -12.46 -24.16 -25.31
N ASP A 17 -11.79 -23.82 -24.20
CA ASP A 17 -11.80 -22.42 -23.72
C ASP A 17 -10.89 -21.53 -24.60
N SER A 18 -11.45 -20.41 -25.11
CA SER A 18 -10.71 -19.46 -25.94
C SER A 18 -9.49 -18.88 -25.21
N LEU A 19 -8.40 -18.59 -25.94
CA LEU A 19 -7.16 -18.05 -25.35
C LEU A 19 -7.40 -16.78 -24.54
N PHE A 20 -8.32 -15.92 -24.98
CA PHE A 20 -8.73 -14.72 -24.27
C PHE A 20 -9.37 -15.03 -22.91
N LYS A 21 -10.24 -16.03 -22.84
CA LYS A 21 -10.88 -16.43 -21.59
C LYS A 21 -9.87 -17.06 -20.62
N LYS A 22 -8.94 -17.88 -21.13
CA LYS A 22 -7.81 -18.42 -20.34
C LYS A 22 -6.88 -17.34 -19.78
N LEU A 23 -6.72 -16.23 -20.50
CA LEU A 23 -5.85 -15.13 -20.11
C LEU A 23 -6.46 -14.27 -18.99
N PHE A 24 -7.70 -13.82 -19.15
CA PHE A 24 -8.35 -12.89 -18.21
C PHE A 24 -9.17 -13.57 -17.12
N LYS A 25 -9.65 -14.81 -17.35
CA LYS A 25 -10.38 -15.61 -16.35
C LYS A 25 -9.80 -17.03 -16.23
N PRO A 26 -8.56 -17.16 -15.71
CA PRO A 26 -7.99 -18.47 -15.45
C PRO A 26 -8.85 -19.24 -14.42
N ARG A 27 -9.03 -20.56 -14.58
CA ARG A 27 -9.71 -21.37 -13.55
C ARG A 27 -8.96 -21.25 -12.22
N SER A 28 -9.71 -21.10 -11.12
CA SER A 28 -9.19 -21.17 -9.77
C SER A 28 -9.05 -22.64 -9.33
N SER A 29 -8.03 -22.92 -8.52
CA SER A 29 -7.89 -24.20 -7.82
C SER A 29 -8.67 -24.15 -6.51
N HIS A 30 -8.93 -25.31 -5.89
CA HIS A 30 -9.61 -25.33 -4.59
C HIS A 30 -8.80 -24.59 -3.52
N PHE A 31 -7.48 -24.49 -3.66
CA PHE A 31 -6.60 -23.67 -2.80
C PHE A 31 -6.95 -22.18 -2.86
N ILE A 32 -7.24 -21.66 -4.05
CA ILE A 32 -7.59 -20.24 -4.25
C ILE A 32 -8.95 -19.93 -3.59
N ASN A 33 -9.91 -20.86 -3.67
CA ASN A 33 -11.27 -20.62 -3.17
C ASN A 33 -11.45 -20.81 -1.64
N ILE A 34 -10.39 -21.13 -0.87
CA ILE A 34 -10.52 -21.26 0.60
C ILE A 34 -10.38 -19.91 1.28
N ASP A 35 -11.44 -19.43 1.92
CA ASP A 35 -11.37 -18.26 2.80
C ASP A 35 -11.48 -18.60 4.29
N ASP A 36 -11.53 -19.88 4.63
CA ASP A 36 -11.71 -20.30 6.02
C ASP A 36 -10.45 -20.04 6.87
N LEU A 37 -10.61 -19.26 7.94
CA LEU A 37 -9.55 -18.95 8.90
C LEU A 37 -8.99 -20.21 9.56
N THR A 38 -9.81 -21.26 9.71
CA THR A 38 -9.39 -22.54 10.29
C THR A 38 -8.35 -23.25 9.43
N PHE A 39 -8.33 -23.00 8.11
CA PHE A 39 -7.33 -23.58 7.22
C PHE A 39 -5.91 -23.20 7.62
N TYR A 40 -5.68 -21.91 7.92
CA TYR A 40 -4.37 -21.38 8.28
C TYR A 40 -3.88 -21.85 9.66
N SER A 41 -4.79 -22.24 10.55
CA SER A 41 -4.45 -22.76 11.87
C SER A 41 -4.15 -24.25 11.88
N THR A 42 -4.53 -24.98 10.81
CA THR A 42 -4.17 -26.40 10.67
C THR A 42 -2.73 -26.58 10.19
N TRP A 43 -2.06 -27.61 10.71
CA TRP A 43 -0.72 -28.00 10.27
C TRP A 43 -0.69 -28.37 8.78
N ASN A 44 -1.82 -28.87 8.27
CA ASN A 44 -1.99 -29.22 6.86
C ASN A 44 -2.00 -27.98 5.95
N GLY A 45 -2.71 -26.91 6.34
CA GLY A 45 -2.76 -25.68 5.57
C GLY A 45 -1.41 -24.97 5.52
N GLU A 46 -0.73 -24.87 6.67
CA GLU A 46 0.64 -24.30 6.73
C GLU A 46 1.63 -25.11 5.88
N ALA A 47 1.58 -26.44 5.98
CA ALA A 47 2.44 -27.32 5.18
C ALA A 47 2.20 -27.15 3.67
N LEU A 48 0.94 -26.98 3.24
CA LEU A 48 0.59 -26.77 1.84
C LEU A 48 1.10 -25.43 1.30
N ILE A 49 0.93 -24.34 2.06
CA ILE A 49 1.45 -23.01 1.70
C ILE A 49 2.97 -23.06 1.57
N ASN A 50 3.65 -23.70 2.52
CA ASN A 50 5.11 -23.85 2.50
C ASN A 50 5.59 -24.71 1.32
N PHE A 51 4.86 -25.78 0.99
CA PHE A 51 5.14 -26.61 -0.17
C PHE A 51 5.05 -25.81 -1.48
N LYS A 52 3.94 -25.11 -1.74
CA LYS A 52 3.75 -24.30 -2.95
C LYS A 52 4.80 -23.18 -3.05
N TRP A 53 5.10 -22.52 -1.94
CA TRP A 53 6.13 -21.49 -1.85
C TRP A 53 7.52 -22.01 -2.24
N ASN A 54 7.93 -23.16 -1.70
CA ASN A 54 9.24 -23.73 -1.99
C ASN A 54 9.33 -24.31 -3.41
N THR A 55 8.20 -24.75 -3.97
CA THR A 55 8.16 -25.41 -5.28
C THR A 55 8.26 -24.42 -6.43
N PHE A 56 7.44 -23.37 -6.42
CA PHE A 56 7.45 -22.35 -7.47
C PHE A 56 7.37 -20.92 -6.94
N GLY A 57 6.61 -20.68 -5.86
CA GLY A 57 6.29 -19.33 -5.39
C GLY A 57 7.52 -18.44 -5.21
N LYS A 58 8.54 -18.94 -4.51
CA LYS A 58 9.81 -18.23 -4.27
C LYS A 58 10.46 -17.77 -5.58
N LYS A 59 10.61 -18.66 -6.56
CA LYS A 59 11.30 -18.35 -7.83
C LYS A 59 10.56 -17.27 -8.63
N TYR A 60 9.24 -17.39 -8.76
CA TYR A 60 8.44 -16.41 -9.50
C TYR A 60 8.40 -15.07 -8.78
N TYR A 61 8.21 -15.09 -7.45
CA TYR A 61 8.19 -13.87 -6.67
C TYR A 61 9.50 -13.08 -6.80
N PHE A 62 10.65 -13.74 -6.65
CA PHE A 62 11.94 -13.09 -6.84
C PHE A 62 12.14 -12.58 -8.27
N ALA A 63 11.67 -13.31 -9.28
CA ALA A 63 11.75 -12.84 -10.66
C ALA A 63 10.91 -11.57 -10.90
N ILE A 64 9.67 -11.54 -10.40
CA ILE A 64 8.78 -10.37 -10.49
C ILE A 64 9.40 -9.18 -9.75
N TRP A 65 9.96 -9.43 -8.56
CA TRP A 65 10.61 -8.38 -7.77
C TRP A 65 11.87 -7.82 -8.44
N ILE A 66 12.68 -8.65 -9.10
CA ILE A 66 13.84 -8.19 -9.88
C ILE A 66 13.39 -7.34 -11.07
N ILE A 67 12.36 -7.76 -11.80
CA ILE A 67 11.81 -6.96 -12.91
C ILE A 67 11.31 -5.61 -12.39
N TYR A 68 10.61 -5.62 -11.24
CA TYR A 68 10.17 -4.39 -10.58
C TYR A 68 11.35 -3.49 -10.19
N LEU A 69 12.45 -4.03 -9.67
CA LEU A 69 13.65 -3.27 -9.32
C LEU A 69 14.28 -2.59 -10.54
N VAL A 70 14.30 -3.26 -11.69
CA VAL A 70 14.79 -2.65 -12.94
C VAL A 70 13.83 -1.54 -13.39
N PHE A 71 12.53 -1.80 -13.31
CA PHE A 71 11.49 -0.82 -13.63
C PHE A 71 11.57 0.44 -12.77
N SER A 72 11.49 0.31 -11.44
CA SER A 72 11.53 1.46 -10.52
C SER A 72 12.91 2.11 -10.49
N GLY A 73 13.98 1.31 -10.47
CA GLY A 73 15.36 1.79 -10.48
C GLY A 73 15.67 2.63 -11.72
N SER A 74 15.19 2.21 -12.91
CA SER A 74 15.39 2.98 -14.14
C SER A 74 14.78 4.38 -14.05
N PHE A 75 13.57 4.51 -13.49
CA PHE A 75 12.92 5.80 -13.31
C PHE A 75 13.62 6.65 -12.24
N ILE A 76 13.92 6.06 -11.08
CA ILE A 76 14.54 6.77 -9.95
C ILE A 76 15.93 7.29 -10.31
N ILE A 77 16.72 6.51 -11.06
CA ILE A 77 18.03 6.94 -11.57
C ILE A 77 17.87 8.18 -12.45
N VAL A 78 16.90 8.20 -13.37
CA VAL A 78 16.65 9.37 -14.21
C VAL A 78 16.16 10.56 -13.38
N ALA A 79 15.22 10.34 -12.46
CA ALA A 79 14.69 11.39 -11.60
C ALA A 79 15.77 12.06 -10.74
N THR A 80 16.68 11.28 -10.18
CA THR A 80 17.74 11.76 -9.26
C THR A 80 18.96 12.33 -9.98
N LEU A 81 19.34 11.76 -11.14
CA LEU A 81 20.58 12.11 -11.85
C LEU A 81 20.31 12.81 -13.20
N SER A 82 19.12 13.36 -13.40
CA SER A 82 18.74 14.06 -14.64
C SER A 82 19.71 15.19 -15.01
N ASP A 83 20.31 15.87 -14.04
CA ASP A 83 21.28 16.94 -14.28
C ASP A 83 22.67 16.42 -14.70
N TYR A 84 23.00 15.16 -14.36
CA TYR A 84 24.34 14.59 -14.55
C TYR A 84 24.42 13.60 -15.73
N ILE A 85 23.29 13.00 -16.13
CA ILE A 85 23.25 11.98 -17.18
C ILE A 85 22.91 12.62 -18.53
N SER A 86 23.59 12.19 -19.60
CA SER A 86 23.28 12.65 -20.96
C SER A 86 21.86 12.29 -21.41
N TRP A 87 21.23 13.16 -22.20
CA TRP A 87 19.87 12.96 -22.72
C TRP A 87 19.65 11.60 -23.43
N PRO A 88 20.57 11.07 -24.26
CA PRO A 88 20.41 9.73 -24.85
C PRO A 88 20.28 8.61 -23.82
N CYS A 89 21.06 8.66 -22.73
CA CYS A 89 20.96 7.68 -21.65
C CYS A 89 19.62 7.80 -20.90
N GLN A 90 19.18 9.03 -20.61
CA GLN A 90 17.87 9.27 -19.99
C GLN A 90 16.74 8.70 -20.84
N LYS A 91 16.75 8.94 -22.16
CA LYS A 91 15.76 8.37 -23.08
C LYS A 91 15.69 6.85 -23.00
N ILE A 92 16.83 6.17 -23.01
CA ILE A 92 16.87 4.70 -22.94
C ILE A 92 16.22 4.22 -21.63
N LEU A 93 16.58 4.84 -20.50
CA LEU A 93 16.02 4.48 -19.19
C LEU A 93 14.51 4.73 -19.12
N LEU A 94 14.02 5.87 -19.63
CA LEU A 94 12.58 6.18 -19.67
C LEU A 94 11.80 5.23 -20.59
N ILE A 95 12.40 4.80 -21.71
CA ILE A 95 11.81 3.78 -22.58
C ILE A 95 11.71 2.44 -21.84
N ILE A 96 12.77 2.04 -21.12
CA ILE A 96 12.76 0.84 -20.28
C ILE A 96 11.66 0.94 -19.21
N THR A 97 11.55 2.07 -18.51
CA THR A 97 10.49 2.32 -17.53
C THR A 97 9.11 2.17 -18.17
N THR A 98 8.90 2.76 -19.35
CA THR A 98 7.62 2.72 -20.04
C THR A 98 7.23 1.30 -20.45
N VAL A 99 8.17 0.55 -21.05
CA VAL A 99 7.93 -0.84 -21.51
C VAL A 99 7.67 -1.77 -20.33
N LEU A 100 8.49 -1.71 -19.28
CA LEU A 100 8.30 -2.54 -18.08
C LEU A 100 7.04 -2.12 -17.30
N GLY A 101 6.73 -0.83 -17.28
CA GLY A 101 5.49 -0.30 -16.69
C GLY A 101 4.25 -0.87 -17.39
N LEU A 102 4.23 -0.87 -18.73
CA LEU A 102 3.13 -1.49 -19.50
C LEU A 102 3.02 -3.00 -19.24
N TRP A 103 4.15 -3.69 -19.08
CA TRP A 103 4.16 -5.10 -18.69
C TRP A 103 3.54 -5.32 -17.31
N HIS A 104 3.90 -4.51 -16.30
CA HIS A 104 3.28 -4.58 -14.97
C HIS A 104 1.79 -4.23 -15.00
N LEU A 105 1.41 -3.19 -15.75
CA LEU A 105 0.01 -2.77 -15.90
C LEU A 105 -0.85 -3.89 -16.50
N PHE A 106 -0.32 -4.65 -17.44
CA PHE A 106 -1.02 -5.80 -18.01
C PHE A 106 -1.37 -6.86 -16.96
N PHE A 107 -0.44 -7.18 -16.04
CA PHE A 107 -0.74 -8.13 -14.95
C PHE A 107 -1.75 -7.56 -13.95
N GLU A 108 -1.69 -6.27 -13.65
CA GLU A 108 -2.67 -5.60 -12.77
C GLU A 108 -4.07 -5.59 -13.38
N ILE A 109 -4.20 -5.30 -14.68
CA ILE A 109 -5.50 -5.35 -15.37
C ILE A 109 -6.07 -6.76 -15.31
N ARG A 110 -5.24 -7.80 -15.48
CA ARG A 110 -5.69 -9.19 -15.35
C ARG A 110 -6.21 -9.48 -13.95
N ASN A 111 -5.52 -9.00 -12.91
CA ASN A 111 -5.97 -9.12 -11.53
C ASN A 111 -7.33 -8.45 -11.32
N ALA A 112 -7.45 -7.18 -11.72
CA ALA A 112 -8.68 -6.40 -11.60
C ALA A 112 -9.88 -7.02 -12.34
N THR A 113 -9.65 -7.65 -13.51
CA THR A 113 -10.72 -8.33 -14.25
C THR A 113 -11.19 -9.64 -13.63
N PHE A 114 -10.32 -10.32 -12.89
CA PHE A 114 -10.63 -11.61 -12.29
C PHE A 114 -11.41 -11.45 -10.98
N SER A 115 -10.92 -10.61 -10.08
CA SER A 115 -11.46 -10.40 -8.73
C SER A 115 -11.97 -8.97 -8.52
N TYR A 116 -12.80 -8.46 -9.44
CA TYR A 116 -13.24 -7.05 -9.48
C TYR A 116 -13.64 -6.48 -8.10
N LYS A 117 -14.48 -7.17 -7.33
CA LYS A 117 -14.97 -6.67 -6.03
C LYS A 117 -13.84 -6.57 -5.00
N GLU A 118 -13.15 -7.68 -4.77
CA GLU A 118 -12.04 -7.76 -3.81
C GLU A 118 -10.87 -6.83 -4.21
N TYR A 119 -10.66 -6.66 -5.51
CA TYR A 119 -9.60 -5.80 -6.03
C TYR A 119 -9.79 -4.34 -5.60
N PHE A 120 -11.01 -3.81 -5.73
CA PHE A 120 -11.33 -2.41 -5.40
C PHE A 120 -11.57 -2.17 -3.91
N GLU A 121 -11.65 -3.21 -3.08
CA GLU A 121 -11.67 -3.11 -1.61
C GLU A 121 -10.25 -3.02 -1.01
N SER A 122 -9.23 -3.46 -1.75
CA SER A 122 -7.84 -3.42 -1.29
C SER A 122 -7.17 -2.08 -1.59
N LEU A 123 -6.84 -1.33 -0.54
CA LEU A 123 -6.03 -0.09 -0.62
C LEU A 123 -4.70 -0.28 -1.36
N TRP A 124 -4.09 -1.46 -1.28
CA TRP A 124 -2.78 -1.71 -1.89
C TRP A 124 -2.84 -1.76 -3.41
N ASN A 125 -3.92 -2.29 -3.97
CA ASN A 125 -4.11 -2.34 -5.42
C ASN A 125 -4.17 -0.92 -6.02
N TYR A 126 -4.71 0.06 -5.28
CA TYR A 126 -4.66 1.45 -5.69
C TYR A 126 -3.25 2.04 -5.63
N ILE A 127 -2.46 1.70 -4.60
CA ILE A 127 -1.05 2.12 -4.52
C ILE A 127 -0.25 1.50 -5.68
N ASP A 128 -0.51 0.22 -5.97
CA ASP A 128 0.14 -0.52 -7.05
C ASP A 128 -0.17 0.08 -8.43
N LEU A 129 -1.44 0.33 -8.74
CA LEU A 129 -1.86 1.01 -9.96
C LEU A 129 -1.34 2.44 -10.02
N GLY A 130 -1.44 3.19 -8.91
CA GLY A 130 -0.97 4.57 -8.83
C GLY A 130 0.51 4.69 -9.14
N ALA A 131 1.35 3.81 -8.58
CA ALA A 131 2.78 3.77 -8.85
C ALA A 131 3.09 3.42 -10.31
N ILE A 132 2.42 2.42 -10.87
CA ILE A 132 2.65 2.00 -12.27
C ILE A 132 2.20 3.08 -13.26
N ILE A 133 0.97 3.59 -13.11
CA ILE A 133 0.39 4.58 -14.02
C ILE A 133 1.15 5.90 -13.94
N SER A 134 1.47 6.37 -12.73
CA SER A 134 2.27 7.60 -12.57
C SER A 134 3.63 7.48 -13.24
N ALA A 135 4.33 6.35 -13.09
CA ALA A 135 5.62 6.11 -13.74
C ALA A 135 5.52 6.12 -15.27
N ILE A 136 4.50 5.48 -15.84
CA ILE A 136 4.28 5.46 -17.30
C ILE A 136 3.98 6.87 -17.80
N VAL A 137 3.01 7.56 -17.19
CA VAL A 137 2.56 8.89 -17.61
C VAL A 137 3.70 9.89 -17.50
N THR A 138 4.39 9.93 -16.37
CA THR A 138 5.52 10.84 -16.16
C THR A 138 6.65 10.55 -17.15
N SER A 139 6.96 9.27 -17.41
CA SER A 139 7.99 8.89 -18.40
C SER A 139 7.63 9.30 -19.82
N VAL A 140 6.37 9.11 -20.23
CA VAL A 140 5.90 9.49 -21.57
C VAL A 140 5.91 11.01 -21.74
N ILE A 141 5.41 11.76 -20.76
CA ILE A 141 5.45 13.23 -20.79
C ILE A 141 6.89 13.72 -20.90
N TRP A 142 7.81 13.13 -20.12
CA TRP A 142 9.22 13.50 -20.15
C TRP A 142 9.85 13.21 -21.52
N LEU A 143 9.53 12.07 -22.15
CA LEU A 143 10.01 11.73 -23.48
C LEU A 143 9.51 12.68 -24.58
N ILE A 144 8.27 13.18 -24.47
CA ILE A 144 7.67 14.10 -25.45
C ILE A 144 8.22 15.52 -25.28
N ASN A 145 8.21 16.04 -24.05
CA ASN A 145 8.48 17.45 -23.77
C ASN A 145 9.97 17.73 -23.50
N GLY A 146 10.78 16.71 -23.25
CA GLY A 146 12.19 16.87 -22.86
C GLY A 146 12.39 17.19 -21.38
N SER A 147 11.33 17.61 -20.68
CA SER A 147 11.33 17.90 -19.25
C SER A 147 9.99 17.52 -18.63
N VAL A 148 9.96 17.43 -17.29
CA VAL A 148 8.74 17.17 -16.53
C VAL A 148 8.74 18.01 -15.25
N SER A 149 7.56 18.32 -14.72
CA SER A 149 7.44 19.10 -13.49
C SER A 149 8.10 18.37 -12.31
N THR A 150 8.80 19.11 -11.45
CA THR A 150 9.45 18.56 -10.24
C THR A 150 8.45 17.84 -9.33
N GLY A 151 7.23 18.37 -9.21
CA GLY A 151 6.16 17.72 -8.44
C GLY A 151 5.84 16.31 -8.96
N ALA A 152 5.64 16.16 -10.26
CA ALA A 152 5.36 14.84 -10.86
C ALA A 152 6.50 13.84 -10.63
N MET A 153 7.76 14.28 -10.70
CA MET A 153 8.93 13.41 -10.40
C MET A 153 8.92 12.94 -8.96
N ILE A 154 8.67 13.85 -8.00
CA ILE A 154 8.64 13.55 -6.57
C ILE A 154 7.51 12.58 -6.25
N PHE A 155 6.29 12.88 -6.69
CA PHE A 155 5.14 12.01 -6.43
C PHE A 155 5.30 10.63 -7.04
N THR A 156 5.81 10.55 -8.28
CA THR A 156 6.04 9.27 -8.95
C THR A 156 7.11 8.44 -8.23
N THR A 157 8.23 9.08 -7.86
CA THR A 157 9.32 8.43 -7.10
C THR A 157 8.83 7.91 -5.76
N LEU A 158 8.10 8.73 -5.00
CA LEU A 158 7.52 8.34 -3.72
C LEU A 158 6.59 7.12 -3.86
N LEU A 159 5.70 7.10 -4.85
CA LEU A 159 4.79 5.98 -5.06
C LEU A 159 5.53 4.68 -5.41
N LEU A 160 6.58 4.76 -6.23
CA LEU A 160 7.42 3.60 -6.55
C LEU A 160 8.19 3.08 -5.31
N GLU A 161 8.68 3.97 -4.46
CA GLU A 161 9.36 3.59 -3.22
C GLU A 161 8.41 2.98 -2.19
N LEU A 162 7.20 3.55 -2.03
CA LEU A 162 6.16 2.97 -1.18
C LEU A 162 5.75 1.58 -1.67
N LYS A 163 5.58 1.40 -2.99
CA LYS A 163 5.33 0.09 -3.59
C LYS A 163 6.48 -0.90 -3.36
N PHE A 164 7.73 -0.43 -3.35
CA PHE A 164 8.87 -1.29 -3.02
C PHE A 164 8.76 -1.91 -1.62
N ILE A 165 8.27 -1.15 -0.63
CA ILE A 165 8.06 -1.66 0.75
C ILE A 165 7.06 -2.83 0.77
N ILE A 166 6.03 -2.78 -0.07
CA ILE A 166 5.04 -3.86 -0.19
C ILE A 166 5.70 -5.17 -0.62
N TYR A 167 6.75 -5.12 -1.45
CA TYR A 167 7.50 -6.32 -1.83
C TYR A 167 8.30 -6.95 -0.67
N LEU A 168 8.40 -6.33 0.50
CA LEU A 168 9.01 -6.96 1.67
C LEU A 168 8.06 -7.96 2.36
N ARG A 169 6.78 -8.01 1.93
CA ARG A 169 5.73 -8.83 2.54
C ARG A 169 6.01 -10.34 2.58
N PHE A 170 6.87 -10.86 1.70
CA PHE A 170 7.25 -12.28 1.72
C PHE A 170 8.27 -12.64 2.82
N ILE A 171 9.01 -11.66 3.35
CA ILE A 171 10.01 -11.90 4.39
C ILE A 171 9.26 -11.96 5.71
N ARG A 172 9.30 -13.09 6.42
CA ARG A 172 8.55 -13.27 7.68
C ARG A 172 8.71 -12.10 8.66
N TYR A 173 9.91 -11.56 8.79
CA TYR A 173 10.19 -10.41 9.64
C TYR A 173 9.31 -9.20 9.30
N PHE A 174 9.33 -8.72 8.05
CA PHE A 174 8.54 -7.56 7.61
C PHE A 174 7.07 -7.91 7.35
N GLY A 175 6.80 -9.11 6.84
CA GLY A 175 5.47 -9.58 6.46
C GLY A 175 4.50 -9.66 7.61
N ILE A 176 4.96 -9.99 8.83
CA ILE A 176 4.11 -9.95 10.04
C ILE A 176 3.61 -8.52 10.29
N TYR A 177 4.50 -7.53 10.28
CA TYR A 177 4.12 -6.12 10.48
C TYR A 177 3.21 -5.60 9.36
N LEU A 178 3.52 -5.93 8.11
CA LEU A 178 2.68 -5.55 6.96
C LEU A 178 1.28 -6.20 7.04
N ALA A 179 1.21 -7.47 7.44
CA ALA A 179 -0.06 -8.17 7.65
C ALA A 179 -0.89 -7.56 8.79
N LEU A 180 -0.23 -7.04 9.83
CA LEU A 180 -0.90 -6.35 10.93
C LEU A 180 -1.45 -4.99 10.49
N ILE A 181 -0.66 -4.18 9.77
CA ILE A 181 -1.14 -2.93 9.17
C ILE A 181 -2.36 -3.21 8.26
N LEU A 182 -2.33 -4.32 7.55
CA LEU A 182 -3.40 -4.79 6.67
C LEU A 182 -4.70 -5.18 7.40
N ASN A 183 -4.58 -5.89 8.51
CA ASN A 183 -5.73 -6.44 9.24
C ASN A 183 -6.34 -5.45 10.24
N THR A 184 -5.61 -4.39 10.61
CA THR A 184 -6.05 -3.38 11.57
C THR A 184 -6.86 -2.23 10.94
N LYS A 185 -7.12 -2.29 9.63
CA LYS A 185 -7.82 -1.26 8.84
C LYS A 185 -9.12 -0.74 9.48
N GLY A 186 -9.97 -1.61 10.03
CA GLY A 186 -11.26 -1.21 10.58
C GLY A 186 -11.14 -0.30 11.82
N SER A 187 -10.36 -0.74 12.80
CA SER A 187 -10.14 0.01 14.04
C SER A 187 -9.33 1.29 13.80
N VAL A 188 -8.30 1.20 12.94
CA VAL A 188 -7.47 2.35 12.57
C VAL A 188 -8.27 3.39 11.77
N ALA A 189 -9.11 2.96 10.81
CA ALA A 189 -9.95 3.89 10.05
C ALA A 189 -10.98 4.59 10.93
N SER A 190 -11.61 3.86 11.86
CA SER A 190 -12.57 4.44 12.82
C SER A 190 -11.90 5.48 13.71
N PHE A 191 -10.69 5.17 14.19
CA PHE A 191 -9.88 6.10 14.97
C PHE A 191 -9.47 7.34 14.15
N LEU A 192 -8.97 7.15 12.92
CA LEU A 192 -8.54 8.25 12.05
C LEU A 192 -9.71 9.15 11.64
N LEU A 193 -10.91 8.59 11.46
CA LEU A 193 -12.13 9.36 11.20
C LEU A 193 -12.48 10.25 12.40
N LEU A 194 -12.48 9.68 13.62
CA LEU A 194 -12.72 10.46 14.83
C LEU A 194 -11.64 11.54 15.01
N PHE A 195 -10.36 11.18 14.82
CA PHE A 195 -9.24 12.11 14.88
C PHE A 195 -9.38 13.25 13.87
N GLY A 196 -9.74 12.95 12.62
CA GLY A 196 -9.99 13.94 11.58
C GLY A 196 -11.13 14.90 11.91
N LEU A 197 -12.24 14.39 12.47
CA LEU A 197 -13.35 15.24 12.92
C LEU A 197 -12.92 16.18 14.06
N ILE A 198 -12.08 15.70 14.97
CA ILE A 198 -11.54 16.51 16.06
C ILE A 198 -10.59 17.58 15.51
N ILE A 199 -9.68 17.23 14.58
CA ILE A 199 -8.81 18.21 13.89
C ILE A 199 -9.67 19.30 13.26
N LEU A 200 -10.74 18.93 12.53
CA LEU A 200 -11.63 19.89 11.89
C LEU A 200 -12.33 20.81 12.90
N ALA A 201 -12.81 20.27 14.02
CA ALA A 201 -13.48 21.06 15.06
C ALA A 201 -12.52 22.07 15.71
N PHE A 202 -11.30 21.65 16.04
CA PHE A 202 -10.28 22.54 16.61
C PHE A 202 -9.76 23.55 15.58
N ALA A 203 -9.52 23.14 14.34
CA ALA A 203 -9.07 24.02 13.27
C ALA A 203 -10.10 25.11 12.99
N HIS A 204 -11.38 24.75 12.95
CA HIS A 204 -12.46 25.74 12.79
C HIS A 204 -12.55 26.69 13.98
N SER A 205 -12.39 26.18 15.21
CA SER A 205 -12.41 27.01 16.42
C SER A 205 -11.24 27.99 16.48
N LEU A 206 -10.03 27.52 16.16
CA LEU A 206 -8.82 28.33 16.08
C LEU A 206 -8.89 29.34 14.93
N HIS A 207 -9.41 28.94 13.76
CA HIS A 207 -9.66 29.84 12.65
C HIS A 207 -10.60 30.98 13.05
N LEU A 208 -11.70 30.69 13.74
CA LEU A 208 -12.61 31.75 14.19
C LEU A 208 -11.97 32.70 15.21
N LEU A 209 -11.16 32.17 16.12
CA LEU A 209 -10.52 32.93 17.19
C LEU A 209 -9.36 33.79 16.68
N LEU A 210 -8.50 33.22 15.83
CA LEU A 210 -7.24 33.82 15.35
C LEU A 210 -7.37 34.56 14.01
N ARG A 211 -8.59 34.63 13.43
CA ARG A 211 -8.92 35.48 12.26
C ARG A 211 -9.29 36.92 12.66
N SER A 212 -9.47 37.20 13.95
CA SER A 212 -9.84 38.55 14.44
C SER A 212 -8.86 39.63 13.93
N GLU A 213 -9.38 40.85 13.71
CA GLU A 213 -8.65 41.99 13.09
C GLU A 213 -7.35 42.37 13.81
N ILE A 214 -7.16 41.93 15.06
CA ILE A 214 -5.94 42.13 15.86
C ILE A 214 -4.73 41.37 15.27
N PHE A 215 -4.95 40.28 14.53
CA PHE A 215 -3.89 39.37 14.04
C PHE A 215 -3.64 39.46 12.52
N GLN A 216 -4.13 40.51 11.85
CA GLN A 216 -4.02 40.67 10.38
C GLN A 216 -2.69 41.28 9.90
N ASP A 217 -1.87 41.83 10.80
CA ASP A 217 -0.73 42.67 10.41
C ASP A 217 0.54 41.90 9.98
N SER A 218 0.53 40.57 10.07
CA SER A 218 1.66 39.74 9.61
C SER A 218 1.18 38.64 8.68
N GLY A 219 1.73 38.61 7.46
CA GLY A 219 1.44 37.62 6.42
C GLY A 219 1.83 36.17 6.77
N THR A 220 2.12 35.88 8.04
CA THR A 220 2.54 34.59 8.60
C THR A 220 1.42 33.84 9.33
N ASN A 221 0.25 34.47 9.55
CA ASN A 221 -0.85 33.84 10.27
C ASN A 221 -1.48 32.69 9.46
N MET A 222 -1.15 31.46 9.84
CA MET A 222 -1.65 30.23 9.22
C MET A 222 -3.15 29.99 9.49
N PHE A 223 -3.80 30.74 10.39
CA PHE A 223 -5.21 30.58 10.72
C PHE A 223 -6.15 31.49 9.93
N ILE A 224 -5.64 32.38 9.07
CA ILE A 224 -6.48 33.27 8.24
C ILE A 224 -7.32 32.48 7.24
N GLN A 225 -6.74 31.47 6.58
CA GLN A 225 -7.48 30.62 5.65
C GLN A 225 -7.90 29.33 6.34
N PRO A 226 -9.13 28.83 6.11
CA PRO A 226 -9.59 27.61 6.76
C PRO A 226 -8.75 26.38 6.37
N GLY A 227 -8.21 26.34 5.14
CA GLY A 227 -7.34 25.25 4.70
C GLY A 227 -6.00 25.21 5.44
N SER A 228 -5.32 26.36 5.56
CA SER A 228 -4.06 26.45 6.30
C SER A 228 -4.26 26.24 7.80
N ALA A 229 -5.41 26.65 8.35
CA ALA A 229 -5.77 26.39 9.74
C ALA A 229 -5.84 24.89 10.04
N ILE A 230 -6.41 24.09 9.14
CA ILE A 230 -6.46 22.63 9.27
C ILE A 230 -5.04 22.04 9.31
N PHE A 231 -4.15 22.49 8.42
CA PHE A 231 -2.75 22.02 8.42
C PHE A 231 -1.99 22.43 9.68
N ALA A 232 -2.16 23.68 10.13
CA ALA A 232 -1.54 24.18 11.36
C ALA A 232 -2.02 23.39 12.58
N THR A 233 -3.33 23.20 12.73
CA THR A 233 -3.90 22.39 13.82
C THR A 233 -3.44 20.94 13.75
N TYR A 234 -3.43 20.32 12.56
CA TYR A 234 -2.90 18.97 12.38
C TYR A 234 -1.44 18.85 12.82
N TYR A 235 -0.59 19.80 12.41
CA TYR A 235 0.82 19.84 12.81
C TYR A 235 0.97 19.92 14.33
N MET A 236 0.23 20.84 14.97
CA MET A 236 0.21 20.98 16.43
C MET A 236 -0.24 19.69 17.11
N MET A 237 -1.21 18.97 16.53
CA MET A 237 -1.81 17.78 17.15
C MET A 237 -0.88 16.58 17.16
N ILE A 238 -0.04 16.44 16.13
CA ILE A 238 0.88 15.29 16.01
C ILE A 238 2.20 15.57 16.70
N THR A 239 2.74 16.77 16.54
CA THR A 239 4.07 17.11 17.05
C THR A 239 4.04 17.58 18.50
N GLY A 240 2.88 18.06 18.98
CA GLY A 240 2.76 18.76 20.26
C GLY A 240 3.40 20.15 20.26
N ASP A 241 3.92 20.61 19.11
CA ASP A 241 4.54 21.91 18.96
C ASP A 241 3.47 23.00 18.86
N SER A 242 3.51 23.97 19.78
CA SER A 242 2.58 25.08 19.83
C SER A 242 3.02 26.29 19.01
N THR A 243 4.16 26.22 18.29
CA THR A 243 4.69 27.31 17.47
C THR A 243 3.67 28.02 16.58
N PRO A 244 2.70 27.32 15.92
CA PRO A 244 1.73 28.02 15.07
C PRO A 244 0.83 28.98 15.84
N VAL A 245 0.59 28.72 17.13
CA VAL A 245 -0.32 29.51 18.00
C VAL A 245 0.46 30.41 18.95
N SER A 246 1.65 30.02 19.40
CA SER A 246 2.42 30.74 20.44
C SER A 246 2.79 32.17 20.05
N GLU A 247 2.94 32.47 18.76
CA GLU A 247 3.22 33.83 18.28
C GLU A 247 2.02 34.79 18.43
N TRP A 248 0.82 34.24 18.63
CA TRP A 248 -0.45 34.98 18.65
C TRP A 248 -1.11 35.01 20.02
N VAL A 249 -0.59 34.25 21.00
CA VAL A 249 -1.18 34.21 22.35
C VAL A 249 -0.60 35.33 23.18
N SER A 250 -1.41 36.33 23.49
CA SER A 250 -1.10 37.27 24.55
C SER A 250 -1.37 36.61 25.92
N ASN A 251 -0.65 37.02 26.97
CA ASN A 251 -0.85 36.47 28.33
C ASN A 251 -2.27 36.69 28.90
N GLU A 252 -3.10 37.49 28.22
CA GLU A 252 -4.43 37.90 28.68
C GLU A 252 -5.57 37.07 28.07
N ASP A 253 -5.30 36.27 27.03
CA ASP A 253 -6.33 35.55 26.28
C ASP A 253 -6.70 34.21 26.94
N ILE A 254 -7.53 34.29 27.99
CA ILE A 254 -8.05 33.13 28.75
C ILE A 254 -8.66 32.06 27.83
N ILE A 255 -9.35 32.47 26.76
CA ILE A 255 -10.01 31.58 25.81
C ILE A 255 -8.98 30.75 25.03
N ILE A 256 -7.89 31.38 24.57
CA ILE A 256 -6.81 30.68 23.85
C ILE A 256 -6.11 29.70 24.79
N MET A 257 -5.79 30.16 26.00
CA MET A 257 -5.14 29.32 27.02
C MET A 257 -6.00 28.10 27.39
N ALA A 258 -7.31 28.29 27.60
CA ALA A 258 -8.24 27.20 27.86
C ALA A 258 -8.31 26.23 26.69
N LEU A 259 -8.42 26.74 25.45
CA LEU A 259 -8.45 25.92 24.24
C LEU A 259 -7.17 25.08 24.09
N MET A 260 -6.00 25.67 24.35
CA MET A 260 -4.70 24.99 24.31
C MET A 260 -4.55 23.93 25.41
N MET A 261 -5.11 24.17 26.61
CA MET A 261 -5.14 23.18 27.67
C MET A 261 -6.02 21.97 27.31
N PHE A 262 -7.24 22.22 26.81
CA PHE A 262 -8.12 21.17 26.33
C PHE A 262 -7.50 20.38 25.18
N PHE A 263 -6.83 21.08 24.27
CA PHE A 263 -6.10 20.50 23.15
C PHE A 263 -5.00 19.54 23.60
N SER A 264 -4.12 19.97 24.51
CA SER A 264 -3.00 19.15 25.01
C SER A 264 -3.48 17.89 25.74
N PHE A 265 -4.50 18.03 26.61
CA PHE A 265 -5.06 16.89 27.33
C PHE A 265 -5.71 15.86 26.39
N PHE A 266 -6.59 16.31 25.50
CA PHE A 266 -7.37 15.40 24.67
C PHE A 266 -6.52 14.71 23.61
N ILE A 267 -5.53 15.41 23.04
CA ILE A 267 -4.79 14.90 21.88
C ILE A 267 -3.48 14.24 22.25
N LEU A 268 -2.59 14.98 22.91
CA LEU A 268 -1.26 14.49 23.27
C LEU A 268 -1.37 13.36 24.30
N THR A 269 -2.25 13.54 25.29
CA THR A 269 -2.34 12.62 26.43
C THR A 269 -3.36 11.52 26.21
N TYR A 270 -4.56 11.83 25.74
CA TYR A 270 -5.61 10.81 25.65
C TYR A 270 -5.58 10.08 24.31
N LEU A 271 -5.68 10.80 23.19
CA LEU A 271 -5.97 10.19 21.89
C LEU A 271 -4.75 9.49 21.28
N MET A 272 -3.53 10.03 21.41
CA MET A 272 -2.30 9.31 20.99
C MET A 272 -2.05 8.06 21.84
N ASN A 273 -2.24 8.14 23.16
CA ASN A 273 -2.09 6.97 24.03
C ASN A 273 -3.19 5.91 23.79
N LEU A 274 -4.41 6.34 23.47
CA LEU A 274 -5.48 5.45 23.03
C LEU A 274 -5.11 4.76 21.71
N PHE A 275 -4.54 5.49 20.75
CA PHE A 275 -4.07 4.91 19.48
C PHE A 275 -3.01 3.84 19.71
N ILE A 276 -2.00 4.15 20.53
CA ILE A 276 -0.94 3.22 20.91
C ILE A 276 -1.54 2.00 21.62
N GLY A 277 -2.51 2.20 22.52
CA GLY A 277 -3.21 1.11 23.22
C GLY A 277 -4.00 0.21 22.27
N ILE A 278 -4.74 0.79 21.32
CA ILE A 278 -5.46 0.04 20.28
C ILE A 278 -4.47 -0.77 19.44
N LEU A 279 -3.37 -0.15 18.99
CA LEU A 279 -2.36 -0.83 18.19
C LEU A 279 -1.67 -1.93 19.00
N SER A 280 -1.28 -1.67 20.24
CA SER A 280 -0.64 -2.65 21.12
C SER A 280 -1.52 -3.86 21.39
N ASN A 281 -2.83 -3.65 21.58
CA ASN A 281 -3.77 -4.75 21.79
C ASN A 281 -3.91 -5.60 20.52
N LEU A 282 -3.97 -4.96 19.35
CA LEU A 282 -4.04 -5.64 18.05
C LEU A 282 -2.74 -6.39 17.71
N LEU A 283 -1.59 -5.99 18.27
CA LEU A 283 -0.28 -6.61 18.07
C LEU A 283 0.04 -7.73 19.07
N GLY A 284 -0.71 -7.82 20.18
CA GLY A 284 -0.36 -8.64 21.35
C GLY A 284 -0.49 -10.15 21.16
N ASP A 285 -1.25 -10.63 20.17
CA ASP A 285 -1.45 -12.07 19.94
C ASP A 285 -0.52 -12.63 18.85
N ASN A 286 0.54 -13.32 19.29
CA ASN A 286 1.52 -13.94 18.39
C ASN A 286 0.95 -15.04 17.48
N ARG A 287 -0.14 -15.71 17.89
CA ARG A 287 -0.78 -16.71 17.02
C ARG A 287 -1.49 -16.01 15.87
N ASP A 288 -2.22 -14.95 16.16
CA ASP A 288 -2.91 -14.16 15.13
C ASP A 288 -1.94 -13.52 14.16
N ASN A 289 -0.78 -13.05 14.63
CA ASN A 289 0.31 -12.52 13.80
C ASN A 289 0.82 -13.54 12.78
N THR A 290 0.94 -14.81 13.19
CA THR A 290 1.40 -15.89 12.32
C THR A 290 0.34 -16.28 11.29
N LEU A 291 -0.94 -16.34 11.72
CA LEU A 291 -2.07 -16.60 10.83
C LEU A 291 -2.24 -15.49 9.78
N ALA A 292 -2.12 -14.24 10.20
CA ALA A 292 -2.15 -13.06 9.33
C ALA A 292 -1.05 -13.12 8.26
N TYR A 293 0.17 -13.50 8.65
CA TYR A 293 1.27 -13.68 7.71
C TYR A 293 1.04 -14.86 6.74
N LEU A 294 0.48 -15.98 7.20
CA LEU A 294 0.16 -17.12 6.33
C LEU A 294 -0.93 -16.76 5.32
N LYS A 295 -1.93 -15.98 5.71
CA LYS A 295 -2.95 -15.43 4.80
C LYS A 295 -2.31 -14.56 3.73
N LEU A 296 -1.49 -13.60 4.12
CA LEU A 296 -0.76 -12.73 3.19
C LEU A 296 0.12 -13.54 2.22
N LYS A 297 0.80 -14.57 2.72
CA LYS A 297 1.64 -15.46 1.90
C LYS A 297 0.81 -16.30 0.92
N LYS A 298 -0.41 -16.69 1.29
CA LYS A 298 -1.36 -17.36 0.39
C LYS A 298 -1.79 -16.43 -0.73
N GLU A 299 -2.19 -15.19 -0.42
CA GLU A 299 -2.59 -14.19 -1.43
C GLU A 299 -1.51 -14.02 -2.52
N ILE A 300 -0.23 -13.92 -2.12
CA ILE A 300 0.90 -13.88 -3.08
C ILE A 300 0.94 -15.14 -3.97
N LEU A 301 0.73 -16.31 -3.38
CA LEU A 301 0.76 -17.57 -4.13
C LEU A 301 -0.40 -17.66 -5.12
N GLU A 302 -1.57 -17.15 -4.75
CA GLU A 302 -2.75 -17.10 -5.61
C GLU A 302 -2.54 -16.17 -6.80
N GLU A 303 -2.00 -14.98 -6.57
CA GLU A 303 -1.61 -14.04 -7.63
C GLU A 303 -0.63 -14.71 -8.64
N ILE A 304 0.40 -15.39 -8.12
CA ILE A 304 1.38 -16.11 -8.94
C ILE A 304 0.72 -17.26 -9.70
N GLU A 305 -0.11 -18.05 -9.02
CA GLU A 305 -0.78 -19.22 -9.58
C GLU A 305 -1.79 -18.82 -10.67
N LEU A 306 -2.55 -17.75 -10.46
CA LEU A 306 -3.57 -17.28 -11.42
C LEU A 306 -2.94 -16.56 -12.62
N PHE A 307 -2.05 -15.60 -12.37
CA PHE A 307 -1.66 -14.65 -13.40
C PHE A 307 -0.29 -14.95 -14.01
N TYR A 308 0.68 -15.45 -13.24
CA TYR A 308 2.05 -15.63 -13.71
C TYR A 308 2.35 -17.05 -14.24
N LEU A 309 1.60 -18.07 -13.81
CA LEU A 309 1.75 -19.42 -14.34
C LEU A 309 0.98 -19.62 -15.64
N SER A 310 1.70 -20.01 -16.70
CA SER A 310 1.10 -20.46 -17.96
C SER A 310 0.32 -21.77 -17.78
N PRO A 311 -0.73 -22.03 -18.57
CA PRO A 311 -1.54 -23.26 -18.48
C PRO A 311 -0.72 -24.56 -18.48
N SER A 312 0.31 -24.68 -19.33
CA SER A 312 1.16 -25.88 -19.41
C SER A 312 1.95 -26.13 -18.12
N LYS A 313 2.32 -25.06 -17.39
CA LYS A 313 3.04 -25.17 -16.11
C LYS A 313 2.12 -25.60 -14.97
N LYS A 314 0.83 -25.29 -15.06
CA LYS A 314 -0.20 -25.76 -14.12
C LYS A 314 -0.44 -27.27 -14.23
N ARG A 315 -0.10 -27.88 -15.38
CA ARG A 315 -0.15 -29.34 -15.62
C ARG A 315 1.11 -30.08 -15.13
N ASN A 316 2.10 -29.39 -14.57
CA ASN A 316 3.32 -30.03 -14.11
C ASN A 316 3.07 -30.77 -12.79
N TYR A 317 3.09 -32.11 -12.83
CA TYR A 317 2.93 -33.00 -11.68
C TYR A 317 3.89 -32.75 -10.51
N LYS A 318 5.06 -32.14 -10.76
CA LYS A 318 5.98 -31.76 -9.66
C LYS A 318 5.48 -30.56 -8.86
N TRP A 319 4.72 -29.67 -9.49
CA TRP A 319 4.20 -28.44 -8.89
C TRP A 319 2.76 -28.60 -8.41
N PHE A 320 2.01 -29.44 -9.13
CA PHE A 320 0.62 -29.77 -8.89
C PHE A 320 0.45 -31.31 -8.87
N PRO A 321 1.01 -31.99 -7.85
CA PRO A 321 0.90 -33.45 -7.73
C PRO A 321 -0.55 -33.91 -7.59
N TYR A 322 -0.88 -34.96 -8.34
CA TYR A 322 -2.12 -35.70 -8.18
C TYR A 322 -1.97 -36.61 -6.97
N THR A 323 -2.76 -36.34 -5.95
CA THR A 323 -2.90 -37.23 -4.81
C THR A 323 -4.15 -38.03 -5.05
N LEU A 324 -3.98 -39.34 -5.30
CA LEU A 324 -5.04 -40.33 -5.39
C LEU A 324 -5.86 -40.39 -4.09
#